data_AF-A0A841VJF8-F1
#
_entry.id   AF-A0A841VJF8-F1
#
_cell.length_a   1.000
_cell.length_b   1.000
_cell.length_c   1.000
_cell.angle_alpha   90.00
_cell.angle_beta   90.00
_cell.angle_gamma   90.00
#
_symmetry.space_group_name_H-M   'P 1'
#
loop_
_entity.id
_entity.type
_entity.pdbx_description
1 polymer ?
#
loop_
_entity_poly.entity_id
_entity_poly.type
_entity_poly.pdbx_seq_one_letter_code
_entity_poly.pdbx_strand_id
1 'polypeptide(L)' 'MKLIANCELRIANCFGWGMPGQYHWKLENPREITPIPYIGRLGIFEVPDDLVREVAA' A
#
# COMPACT_ATOMS: atom_id res chain seq x y z
N MET A 1 -1.76 9.63 -2.26
CA MET A 1 -0.51 8.95 -1.83
C MET A 1 0.58 10.00 -1.69
N LYS A 2 1.24 10.11 -0.54
CA LYS A 2 2.39 11.00 -0.35
C LYS A 2 3.63 10.11 -0.20
N LEU A 3 4.59 10.26 -1.10
CA LEU A 3 5.91 9.64 -0.93
C LEU A 3 6.59 10.33 0.25
N ILE A 4 6.99 9.58 1.26
CA ILE A 4 7.90 10.08 2.28
C ILE A 4 9.28 9.56 1.92
N ALA A 5 10.10 10.46 1.40
CA ALA A 5 11.54 10.30 1.42
C ALA A 5 11.98 10.57 2.86
N ASN A 6 12.60 9.59 3.50
CA ASN A 6 13.23 9.67 4.82
C ASN A 6 12.33 9.28 6.02
N CYS A 7 12.20 7.97 6.29
CA CYS A 7 12.00 7.49 7.68
C CYS A 7 13.31 7.79 8.42
N GLU A 8 13.46 9.03 8.91
CA GLU A 8 14.49 9.33 9.90
C GLU A 8 14.16 8.51 11.14
N LEU A 9 15.20 7.88 11.72
CA LEU A 9 15.26 6.90 12.82
C LEU A 9 14.41 7.18 14.09
N ARG A 10 13.55 8.20 14.11
CA ARG A 10 12.76 8.66 15.25
C ARG A 10 11.24 8.64 15.04
N ILE A 11 10.74 8.21 13.89
CA ILE A 11 9.29 8.06 13.73
C ILE A 11 8.89 6.69 14.30
N ALA A 12 8.32 6.71 15.51
CA ALA A 12 7.69 5.57 16.19
C ALA A 12 6.54 4.89 15.40
N ASN A 13 6.29 5.30 14.15
CA ASN A 13 5.27 4.77 13.24
C ASN A 13 5.85 4.01 12.03
N CYS A 14 7.16 3.76 11.96
CA CYS A 14 7.71 2.76 11.05
C CYS A 14 7.41 1.37 11.68
N PHE A 15 6.12 0.96 11.66
CA PHE A 15 5.58 -0.29 12.22
C PHE A 15 6.41 -1.50 11.73
N GLY A 16 7.42 -1.95 12.48
CA GLY A 16 8.14 -3.24 12.35
C GLY A 16 8.89 -3.55 11.03
N TRP A 17 8.51 -2.94 9.92
CA TRP A 17 8.88 -3.30 8.56
C TRP A 17 9.58 -2.15 7.81
N GLY A 18 9.58 -0.94 8.39
CA GLY A 18 10.25 0.22 7.82
C GLY A 18 11.73 0.26 8.22
N MET A 19 12.63 0.04 7.26
CA MET A 19 14.08 0.17 7.48
C MET A 19 14.56 1.61 7.24
N PRO A 20 15.45 2.15 8.08
CA PRO A 20 16.03 3.49 7.87
C PRO A 20 16.70 3.65 6.49
N GLY A 21 16.60 4.85 5.93
CA GLY A 21 17.23 5.18 4.63
C GLY A 21 16.49 4.64 3.39
N GLN A 22 15.36 3.95 3.58
CA GLN A 22 14.50 3.51 2.48
C GLN A 22 13.31 4.46 2.28
N TYR A 23 12.71 4.38 1.10
CA TYR A 23 11.46 5.07 0.79
C TYR A 23 10.28 4.24 1.25
N HIS A 24 9.31 4.89 1.89
CA HIS A 24 8.07 4.23 2.34
C HIS A 24 6.84 5.00 1.89
N TRP A 25 5.73 4.28 1.78
CA TRP A 25 4.43 4.87 1.51
C TRP A 25 3.72 5.15 2.83
N LYS A 26 3.31 6.40 3.03
CA LYS A 26 2.34 6.72 4.07
C LYS A 26 0.94 6.42 3.53
N LEU A 27 0.36 5.34 4.01
CA LEU A 27 -1.00 4.93 3.68
C LEU A 27 -1.96 5.38 4.79
N GLU A 28 -3.15 5.81 4.40
CA GLU A 28 -4.22 6.27 5.29
C GLU A 28 -5.54 5.65 4.81
N ASN A 29 -6.51 5.45 5.73
CA ASN A 29 -7.81 4.85 5.43
C ASN A 29 -7.76 3.44 4.78
N PRO A 30 -7.09 2.45 5.42
CA PRO A 30 -7.18 1.06 4.96
C PRO A 30 -8.63 0.55 5.08
N ARG A 31 -9.07 -0.26 4.12
CA ARG A 31 -10.38 -0.90 4.12
C ARG A 31 -10.21 -2.40 3.91
N GLU A 32 -10.93 -3.19 4.69
CA GLU A 32 -11.01 -4.64 4.48
C GLU A 32 -11.87 -4.94 3.25
N ILE A 33 -11.52 -6.00 2.53
CA ILE A 33 -12.19 -6.43 1.30
C ILE A 33 -12.33 -7.96 1.33
N THR A 34 -13.36 -8.50 0.68
CA THR A 34 -13.43 -9.94 0.43
C THR A 34 -12.33 -10.32 -0.56
N PRO A 35 -11.50 -11.36 -0.30
CA PRO A 35 -10.43 -11.74 -1.21
C PRO A 35 -10.95 -12.19 -2.59
N ILE A 36 -10.38 -11.63 -3.65
CA ILE A 36 -10.70 -11.97 -5.04
C ILE A 36 -9.51 -12.69 -5.67
N PRO A 37 -9.69 -13.88 -6.29
CA PRO A 37 -8.63 -14.56 -7.02
C PRO A 37 -8.11 -13.71 -8.20
N TYR A 38 -6.85 -13.27 -8.14
CA TYR A 38 -6.22 -12.47 -9.20
C TYR A 38 -4.71 -12.71 -9.26
N ILE A 39 -4.16 -12.83 -10.47
CA ILE A 39 -2.71 -13.01 -10.66
C ILE A 39 -2.01 -11.65 -10.53
N GLY A 40 -1.16 -11.51 -9.52
CA GLY A 40 -0.36 -10.30 -9.31
C GLY A 40 0.66 -10.03 -10.41
N ARG A 41 1.09 -8.77 -10.54
CA ARG A 41 2.11 -8.32 -11.49
C ARG A 41 3.21 -7.57 -10.75
N LEU A 42 4.41 -7.53 -11.35
CA LEU A 42 5.55 -6.80 -10.78
C LEU A 42 5.36 -5.29 -10.95
N GLY A 43 5.59 -4.51 -9.89
CA GLY A 43 5.53 -3.05 -9.90
C GLY A 43 4.16 -2.47 -9.54
N ILE A 44 3.93 -1.19 -9.90
CA ILE A 44 2.62 -0.53 -9.81
C ILE A 44 1.88 -0.81 -11.11
N PHE A 45 0.68 -1.38 -11.03
CA PHE A 45 -0.11 -1.77 -12.20
C PHE A 45 -1.59 -1.44 -12.01
N GLU A 46 -2.31 -1.37 -13.12
CA GLU A 46 -3.76 -1.14 -13.14
C GLU A 46 -4.51 -2.45 -12.92
N VAL A 47 -5.48 -2.41 -12.01
CA VAL A 47 -6.42 -3.51 -11.78
C VAL A 47 -7.65 -3.28 -12.66
N PRO A 48 -8.17 -4.30 -13.36
CA PRO A 48 -9.37 -4.19 -14.18
C PRO A 48 -10.60 -3.63 -13.42
N ASP A 49 -11.38 -2.78 -14.09
CA ASP A 49 -12.54 -2.07 -13.50
C ASP A 49 -13.62 -2.99 -12.93
N ASP A 50 -13.81 -4.15 -13.55
CA ASP A 50 -14.73 -5.19 -13.09
C ASP A 50 -14.39 -5.67 -11.67
N LEU A 51 -13.09 -5.90 -11.40
CA LEU A 51 -12.63 -6.30 -10.06
C LEU A 51 -12.73 -5.16 -9.04
N VAL A 52 -12.47 -3.92 -9.47
CA VAL A 52 -12.58 -2.75 -8.59
C VAL A 52 -14.02 -2.55 -8.12
N ARG A 53 -15.01 -2.77 -9.00
CA ARG A 53 -16.43 -2.64 -8.66
C ARG A 53 -16.90 -3.67 -7.64
N GLU A 54 -16.36 -4.88 -7.66
CA GLU A 54 -16.67 -5.92 -6.66
C GLU A 54 -16.18 -5.53 -5.25
N VAL A 55 -15.13 -4.72 -5.16
CA VAL A 55 -14.50 -4.28 -3.90
C VAL A 55 -15.09 -2.98 -3.35
N ALA A 56 -15.59 -2.09 -4.22
CA ALA A 56 -16.02 -0.74 -3.84
C ALA A 56 -17.50 -0.61 -3.44
N ALA A 57 -18.27 -1.70 -3.48
CA ALA A 57 -19.68 -1.76 -3.07
C ALA A 57 -19.84 -1.85 -1.55
#